data_AF-A0A359CUQ7-F1
#
_entry.id   AF-A0A359CUQ7-F1
#
_cell.length_a   1.000
_cell.length_b   1.000
_cell.length_c   1.000
_cell.angle_alpha   90.00
_cell.angle_beta   90.00
_cell.angle_gamma   90.00
#
_symmetry.space_group_name_H-M   'P 1'
#
loop_
_entity.id
_entity.type
_entity.pdbx_description
1 polymer ?
#
loop_
_entity_poly.entity_id
_entity_poly.type
_entity_poly.pdbx_seq_one_letter_code
_entity_poly.pdbx_strand_id
1 'polypeptide(L)'
;MHLSLANEPDLSTVTEKIKNILFAQADAWNKGDLSGYMNTYWKSDSLRFIGKNGIQYGWKTTFENYQKSYPDKATMGTLTFDILSAEMLCISHVFVIGKWNITREKGSIGGYFTLIFEKKEGKWVITFDHSS
;
A
#
# COMPACT_ATOMS: atom_id res chain seq x y z
N MET A 1 7.63 17.42 39.46
CA MET A 1 6.39 17.03 38.78
C MET A 1 6.72 16.82 37.30
N HIS A 2 7.23 15.64 36.95
CA HIS A 2 7.57 15.28 35.56
C HIS A 2 6.37 14.52 35.02
N LEU A 3 5.62 15.12 34.09
CA LEU A 3 4.51 14.46 33.43
C LEU A 3 5.06 13.30 32.60
N SER A 4 4.51 12.10 32.86
CA SER A 4 4.82 10.85 32.18
C SER A 4 4.55 10.94 30.67
N LEU A 5 5.54 10.59 29.85
CA LEU A 5 5.45 10.40 28.39
C LEU A 5 4.74 9.07 28.03
N ALA A 6 3.79 8.60 28.83
CA ALA A 6 3.02 7.42 28.51
C ALA A 6 1.89 7.79 27.54
N ASN A 7 2.22 7.87 26.24
CA ASN A 7 1.29 7.56 25.12
C ASN A 7 1.88 7.75 23.71
N GLU A 8 3.18 8.04 23.55
CA GLU A 8 3.78 8.03 22.21
C GLU A 8 3.82 6.58 21.70
N PRO A 9 3.26 6.27 20.52
CA PRO A 9 3.33 4.94 19.96
C PRO A 9 4.79 4.58 19.72
N ASP A 10 5.21 3.41 20.19
CA ASP A 10 6.54 2.88 19.88
C ASP A 10 6.69 2.77 18.36
N LEU A 11 7.58 3.60 17.80
CA LEU A 11 7.85 3.71 16.38
C LEU A 11 8.19 2.35 15.76
N SER A 12 8.92 1.50 16.50
CA SER A 12 9.29 0.17 16.03
C SER A 12 8.05 -0.70 15.76
N THR A 13 7.01 -0.56 16.59
CA THR A 13 5.76 -1.32 16.45
C THR A 13 4.87 -0.82 15.31
N VAL A 14 4.91 0.48 14.98
CA VAL A 14 4.12 1.02 13.86
C VAL A 14 4.74 0.60 12.54
N THR A 15 6.06 0.74 12.39
CA THR A 15 6.78 0.31 11.18
C THR A 15 6.55 -1.16 10.88
N GLU A 16 6.61 -2.02 11.91
CA GLU A 16 6.34 -3.45 11.75
C GLU A 16 4.89 -3.73 11.33
N LYS A 17 3.90 -2.99 11.86
CA LYS A 17 2.51 -3.10 11.41
C LYS A 17 2.34 -2.74 9.93
N ILE A 18 2.99 -1.67 9.46
CA ILE A 18 2.93 -1.26 8.06
C ILE A 18 3.54 -2.34 7.14
N LYS A 19 4.69 -2.91 7.52
CA LYS A 19 5.30 -4.03 6.79
C LYS A 19 4.36 -5.23 6.69
N ASN A 20 3.72 -5.59 7.81
CA ASN A 20 2.76 -6.70 7.83
C ASN A 20 1.52 -6.45 6.96
N ILE A 21 1.04 -5.20 6.87
CA ILE A 21 -0.04 -4.84 5.94
C ILE A 21 0.41 -5.03 4.49
N LEU A 22 1.61 -4.57 4.13
CA LEU A 22 2.14 -4.74 2.76
C LEU A 22 2.43 -6.21 2.42
N PHE A 23 2.88 -7.01 3.39
CA PHE A 23 3.02 -8.46 3.18
C PHE A 23 1.66 -9.12 2.94
N ALA A 24 0.65 -8.83 3.76
CA ALA A 24 -0.71 -9.34 3.55
C ALA A 24 -1.31 -8.88 2.21
N GLN A 25 -1.00 -7.64 1.80
CA GLN A 25 -1.40 -7.10 0.51
C GLN A 25 -0.79 -7.90 -0.66
N ALA A 26 0.52 -8.16 -0.62
CA ALA A 26 1.19 -8.99 -1.63
C ALA A 26 0.66 -10.43 -1.62
N ASP A 27 0.35 -10.96 -0.44
CA ASP A 27 -0.19 -12.31 -0.31
C ASP A 27 -1.59 -12.44 -0.94
N ALA A 28 -2.45 -11.44 -0.76
CA ALA A 28 -3.75 -11.36 -1.43
C ALA A 28 -3.60 -11.27 -2.95
N TRP A 29 -2.68 -10.42 -3.45
CA TRP A 29 -2.34 -10.36 -4.87
C TRP A 29 -1.93 -11.73 -5.41
N ASN A 30 -1.00 -12.41 -4.73
CA ASN A 30 -0.45 -13.69 -5.18
C ASN A 30 -1.49 -14.83 -5.18
N LYS A 31 -2.55 -14.69 -4.38
CA LYS A 31 -3.71 -15.58 -4.38
C LYS A 31 -4.71 -15.26 -5.50
N GLY A 32 -4.55 -14.15 -6.20
CA GLY A 32 -5.52 -13.64 -7.18
C GLY A 32 -6.69 -12.88 -6.54
N ASP A 33 -6.58 -12.54 -5.26
CA ASP A 33 -7.61 -11.80 -4.52
C ASP A 33 -7.38 -10.30 -4.63
N LEU A 34 -7.87 -9.72 -5.72
CA LEU A 34 -7.76 -8.28 -5.94
C LEU A 34 -8.60 -7.46 -4.93
N SER A 35 -9.69 -8.03 -4.40
CA SER A 35 -10.48 -7.35 -3.37
C SER A 35 -9.70 -7.28 -2.05
N GLY A 36 -9.04 -8.38 -1.66
CA GLY A 36 -8.10 -8.42 -0.54
C GLY A 36 -6.93 -7.46 -0.70
N TYR A 37 -6.33 -7.40 -1.89
CA TYR A 37 -5.29 -6.41 -2.21
C TYR A 37 -5.79 -4.97 -2.01
N MET A 38 -7.02 -4.68 -2.45
CA MET A 38 -7.59 -3.34 -2.38
C MET A 38 -8.13 -2.96 -0.98
N ASN A 39 -8.30 -3.92 -0.07
CA ASN A 39 -8.74 -3.66 1.31
C ASN A 39 -7.71 -2.89 2.15
N THR A 40 -6.45 -2.82 1.73
CA THR A 40 -5.42 -2.01 2.39
C THR A 40 -5.52 -0.53 2.03
N TYR A 41 -6.23 -0.18 0.96
CA TYR A 41 -6.47 1.20 0.55
C TYR A 41 -7.70 1.78 1.24
N TRP A 42 -7.66 3.09 1.47
CA TRP A 42 -8.79 3.81 2.05
C TRP A 42 -9.97 3.82 1.07
N LYS A 43 -11.10 3.24 1.49
CA LYS A 43 -12.31 3.12 0.68
C LYS A 43 -13.10 4.44 0.64
N SER A 44 -12.59 5.39 -0.14
CA SER A 44 -13.12 6.75 -0.27
C SER A 44 -12.77 7.33 -1.64
N ASP A 45 -13.55 8.30 -2.09
CA ASP A 45 -13.28 9.11 -3.28
C ASP A 45 -12.02 9.99 -3.13
N SER A 46 -11.54 10.16 -1.90
CA SER A 46 -10.32 10.91 -1.58
C SER A 46 -9.01 10.13 -1.76
N LEU A 47 -9.07 8.81 -2.02
CA LEU A 47 -7.87 8.03 -2.32
C LEU A 47 -7.16 8.63 -3.53
N ARG A 48 -5.83 8.80 -3.46
CA ARG A 48 -5.02 9.28 -4.58
C ARG A 48 -4.10 8.17 -5.04
N PHE A 49 -4.19 7.82 -6.33
CA PHE A 49 -3.30 6.87 -6.98
C PHE A 49 -2.62 7.54 -8.16
N ILE A 50 -1.30 7.57 -8.18
CA ILE A 50 -0.49 8.17 -9.24
C ILE A 50 0.31 7.06 -9.90
N GLY A 51 0.16 6.93 -11.21
CA GLY A 51 0.99 6.04 -12.02
C GLY A 51 1.37 6.67 -13.35
N LYS A 52 1.76 5.84 -14.33
CA LYS A 52 2.20 6.29 -15.66
C LYS A 52 1.25 7.24 -16.40
N ASN A 53 -0.05 7.16 -16.11
CA ASN A 53 -1.09 7.97 -16.74
C ASN A 53 -1.46 9.23 -15.92
N GLY A 54 -0.69 9.55 -14.88
CA GLY A 54 -0.98 10.64 -13.95
C GLY A 54 -1.84 10.22 -12.76
N ILE A 55 -2.41 11.22 -12.08
CA ILE A 55 -3.20 11.06 -10.86
C ILE A 55 -4.62 10.61 -11.13
N GLN A 56 -5.11 9.70 -10.30
CA GLN A 56 -6.47 9.19 -10.26
C GLN A 56 -7.01 9.32 -8.84
N TYR A 57 -8.31 9.54 -8.75
CA TYR A 57 -9.01 9.71 -7.48
C TYR A 57 -10.05 8.61 -7.27
N GLY A 58 -10.13 8.16 -6.03
CA GLY A 58 -11.18 7.30 -5.53
C GLY A 58 -10.88 5.80 -5.60
N TRP A 59 -11.23 5.11 -4.51
CA TRP A 59 -11.01 3.67 -4.37
C TRP A 59 -11.68 2.84 -5.47
N LYS A 60 -12.91 3.21 -5.86
CA LYS A 60 -13.67 2.48 -6.89
C LYS A 60 -12.98 2.57 -8.25
N THR A 61 -12.58 3.79 -8.64
CA THR A 61 -11.83 4.03 -9.89
C THR A 61 -10.54 3.21 -9.92
N THR A 62 -9.78 3.23 -8.83
CA THR A 62 -8.54 2.44 -8.72
C THR A 62 -8.82 0.95 -8.84
N PHE A 63 -9.82 0.42 -8.12
CA PHE A 63 -10.21 -1.00 -8.17
C PHE A 63 -10.58 -1.44 -9.60
N GLU A 64 -11.43 -0.69 -10.29
CA GLU A 64 -11.84 -0.98 -11.67
C GLU A 64 -10.64 -0.95 -12.64
N ASN A 65 -9.69 -0.04 -12.43
CA ASN A 65 -8.48 0.04 -13.25
C ASN A 65 -7.54 -1.15 -13.02
N TYR A 66 -7.42 -1.63 -11.78
CA TYR A 66 -6.73 -2.90 -11.51
C TYR A 66 -7.42 -4.07 -12.20
N GLN A 67 -8.75 -4.19 -12.11
CA GLN A 67 -9.50 -5.27 -12.77
C GLN A 67 -9.28 -5.28 -14.29
N LYS A 68 -9.28 -4.10 -14.94
CA LYS A 68 -9.00 -3.97 -16.38
C LYS A 68 -7.56 -4.36 -16.73
N SER A 69 -6.60 -3.99 -15.88
CA SER A 69 -5.18 -4.23 -16.12
C SER A 69 -4.75 -5.67 -15.82
N TYR A 70 -5.46 -6.33 -14.91
CA TYR A 70 -5.17 -7.65 -14.39
C TYR A 70 -6.41 -8.54 -14.39
N PRO A 71 -6.90 -8.94 -15.58
CA PRO A 71 -8.14 -9.69 -15.72
C PRO A 71 -8.03 -11.15 -15.23
N ASP A 72 -6.81 -11.69 -15.07
CA ASP A 72 -6.60 -13.08 -14.68
C ASP A 72 -5.32 -13.27 -13.84
N LYS A 73 -5.16 -14.45 -13.25
CA LYS A 73 -4.00 -14.76 -12.39
C LYS A 73 -2.68 -14.78 -13.16
N ALA A 74 -2.69 -15.12 -14.45
CA ALA A 74 -1.48 -15.16 -15.29
C ALA A 74 -0.94 -13.74 -15.53
N THR A 75 -1.84 -12.77 -15.77
CA THR A 75 -1.53 -11.36 -15.89
C THR A 75 -1.22 -10.71 -14.56
N MET A 76 -1.73 -11.22 -13.44
CA MET A 76 -1.31 -10.76 -12.11
C MET A 76 0.14 -11.14 -11.78
N GLY A 77 0.57 -12.36 -12.08
CA GLY A 77 1.90 -12.86 -11.71
C GLY A 77 2.12 -12.91 -10.19
N THR A 78 3.39 -12.99 -9.78
CA THR A 78 3.79 -12.99 -8.37
C THR A 78 4.37 -11.64 -7.97
N LEU A 79 3.69 -10.93 -7.08
CA LEU A 79 4.10 -9.65 -6.51
C LEU A 79 4.98 -9.85 -5.27
N THR A 80 6.07 -9.09 -5.19
CA THR A 80 6.89 -8.91 -3.99
C THR A 80 7.17 -7.42 -3.75
N PHE A 81 7.34 -7.08 -2.48
CA PHE A 81 7.76 -5.73 -2.07
C PHE A 81 9.12 -5.77 -1.40
N ASP A 82 9.95 -4.76 -1.71
CA ASP A 82 11.19 -4.44 -1.00
C ASP A 82 10.98 -3.10 -0.29
N ILE A 83 10.82 -3.14 1.04
CA ILE A 83 10.51 -1.95 1.84
C ILE A 83 11.82 -1.25 2.21
N LEU A 84 12.08 -0.10 1.59
CA LEU A 84 13.32 0.64 1.77
C LEU A 84 13.27 1.53 3.01
N SER A 85 12.16 2.23 3.23
CA SER A 85 11.94 3.03 4.44
C SER A 85 10.46 3.10 4.82
N ALA A 86 10.22 3.28 6.12
CA ALA A 86 8.90 3.54 6.68
C ALA A 86 9.09 4.46 7.89
N GLU A 87 8.61 5.69 7.76
CA GLU A 87 8.89 6.79 8.66
C GLU A 87 7.58 7.40 9.16
N MET A 88 7.43 7.55 10.47
CA MET A 88 6.30 8.26 11.04
C MET A 88 6.44 9.76 10.77
N LEU A 89 5.45 10.35 10.11
CA LEU A 89 5.37 11.81 9.95
C LEU A 89 4.70 12.45 11.17
N CYS A 90 3.71 11.76 11.74
CA CYS A 90 3.05 12.09 12.99
C CYS A 90 2.30 10.85 13.52
N ILE A 91 1.62 10.96 14.66
CA ILE A 91 0.90 9.85 15.32
C ILE A 91 -0.11 9.12 14.41
N SER A 92 -0.57 9.75 13.34
CA SER A 92 -1.59 9.24 12.42
C SER A 92 -1.12 9.07 10.98
N HIS A 93 0.16 9.30 10.66
CA HIS A 93 0.68 9.23 9.29
C HIS A 93 2.05 8.54 9.21
N VAL A 94 2.19 7.62 8.26
CA VAL A 94 3.47 6.98 7.91
C VAL A 94 3.77 7.20 6.44
N PHE A 95 4.99 7.64 6.15
CA PHE A 95 5.56 7.75 4.82
C PHE A 95 6.39 6.51 4.52
N VAL A 96 6.13 5.85 3.39
CA VAL A 96 6.80 4.60 3.02
C VAL A 96 7.39 4.73 1.63
N ILE A 97 8.65 4.34 1.48
CA ILE A 97 9.30 4.15 0.18
C ILE A 97 9.63 2.66 0.02
N GLY A 98 9.34 2.11 -1.16
CA GLY A 98 9.73 0.75 -1.47
C GLY A 98 9.79 0.49 -2.97
N LYS A 99 10.04 -0.77 -3.31
CA LYS A 99 9.97 -1.28 -4.67
C LYS A 99 8.89 -2.34 -4.76
N TRP A 100 8.19 -2.36 -5.88
CA TRP A 100 7.28 -3.44 -6.25
C TRP A 100 7.91 -4.22 -7.40
N ASN A 101 7.80 -5.54 -7.37
CA ASN A 101 8.23 -6.41 -8.46
C ASN A 101 7.15 -7.42 -8.73
N ILE A 102 6.84 -7.65 -9.99
CA ILE A 102 5.92 -8.68 -10.43
C ILE A 102 6.62 -9.62 -11.40
N THR A 103 6.75 -10.88 -10.99
CA THR A 103 7.34 -11.95 -11.80
C THR A 103 6.25 -12.66 -12.61
N ARG A 104 6.46 -12.77 -13.94
CA ARG A 104 5.55 -13.42 -14.90
C ARG A 104 6.37 -14.14 -15.97
N GLU A 105 5.79 -15.17 -16.59
CA GLU A 105 6.43 -15.88 -17.71
C GLU A 105 6.70 -14.96 -18.91
N LYS A 106 5.81 -14.00 -19.18
CA LYS A 106 5.93 -13.03 -20.28
C LYS A 106 6.89 -11.87 -19.98
N GLY A 107 7.70 -11.97 -18.93
CA GLY A 107 8.66 -10.96 -18.50
C GLY A 107 8.25 -10.31 -17.17
N SER A 108 9.23 -10.20 -16.26
CA SER A 108 9.05 -9.51 -14.99
C SER A 108 9.04 -8.00 -15.18
N ILE A 109 8.19 -7.33 -14.41
CA ILE A 109 8.10 -5.87 -14.34
C ILE A 109 8.31 -5.42 -12.90
N GLY A 110 8.72 -4.18 -12.71
CA GLY A 110 8.91 -3.62 -11.39
C GLY A 110 9.19 -2.14 -11.45
N GLY A 111 9.24 -1.53 -10.27
CA GLY A 111 9.50 -0.12 -10.12
C GLY A 111 9.46 0.31 -8.66
N TYR A 112 9.27 1.60 -8.44
CA TYR A 112 9.29 2.19 -7.10
C TYR A 112 7.89 2.63 -6.70
N PHE A 113 7.64 2.66 -5.39
CA PHE A 113 6.45 3.26 -4.85
C PHE A 113 6.76 4.22 -3.71
N THR A 114 5.85 5.16 -3.51
CA THR A 114 5.75 6.01 -2.33
C THR A 114 4.32 5.93 -1.80
N LEU A 115 4.15 5.55 -0.53
CA LEU A 115 2.84 5.45 0.11
C LEU A 115 2.72 6.46 1.26
N ILE A 116 1.54 7.04 1.43
CA ILE A 116 1.11 7.60 2.71
C ILE A 116 0.09 6.63 3.30
N PHE A 117 0.42 6.09 4.47
CA PHE A 117 -0.54 5.43 5.33
C PHE A 117 -1.12 6.45 6.31
N GLU A 118 -2.43 6.43 6.46
CA GLU A 118 -3.15 7.20 7.47
C GLU A 118 -3.88 6.27 8.43
N LYS A 119 -3.90 6.64 9.71
CA LYS A 119 -4.73 5.96 10.70
C LYS A 119 -6.15 6.52 10.63
N LYS A 120 -7.04 5.83 9.92
CA LYS A 120 -8.48 6.14 9.81
C LYS A 120 -9.27 5.11 10.62
N GLU A 121 -10.18 5.58 11.47
CA GLU A 121 -11.09 4.69 12.21
C GLU A 121 -10.35 3.58 12.99
N GLY A 122 -9.18 3.91 13.54
CA GLY A 122 -8.33 2.98 14.28
C GLY A 122 -7.50 2.01 13.42
N LYS A 123 -7.64 2.03 12.09
CA LYS A 123 -6.92 1.17 11.14
C LYS A 123 -5.94 1.97 10.30
N TRP A 124 -4.80 1.38 9.99
CA TRP A 124 -3.84 1.95 9.03
C TRP A 124 -4.28 1.56 7.61
N VAL A 125 -4.45 2.55 6.74
CA VAL A 125 -4.87 2.38 5.34
C VAL A 125 -4.05 3.29 4.43
N ILE A 126 -3.82 2.87 3.20
CA ILE A 126 -3.14 3.68 2.18
C ILE A 126 -4.12 4.75 1.67
N THR A 127 -3.78 6.03 1.81
CA THR A 127 -4.59 7.16 1.29
C THR A 127 -3.93 7.86 0.09
N PHE A 128 -2.65 7.61 -0.11
CA PHE A 128 -1.88 8.08 -1.25
C PHE A 128 -0.91 6.99 -1.70
N ASP A 129 -0.90 6.71 -2.99
CA ASP A 129 0.02 5.80 -3.65
C ASP A 129 0.56 6.47 -4.89
N HIS A 130 1.89 6.54 -5.00
CA HIS A 130 2.57 6.91 -6.22
C HIS A 130 3.51 5.79 -6.61
N SER A 131 3.20 5.12 -7.71
CA SER A 131 3.94 3.96 -8.22
C SER A 131 4.42 4.22 -9.65
N SER A 132 5.73 4.07 -9.89
CA SER A 132 6.38 4.19 -11.20
C SER A 132 6.83 2.84 -11.76
#